data_AF-P42518-F1
#
_entry.id   AF-P42518-F1
#
_cell.length_a   1.000
_cell.length_b   1.000
_cell.length_c   1.000
_cell.angle_alpha   90.00
_cell.angle_beta   90.00
_cell.angle_gamma   90.00
#
_symmetry.space_group_name_H-M   'P 1'
#
loop_
_entity.id
_entity.type
_entity.pdbx_description
1 polymer ?
#
loop_
_entity_poly.entity_id
_entity_poly.type
_entity_poly.pdbx_seq_one_letter_code
_entity_poly.pdbx_strand_id
1 'polypeptide(L)'
;MQLHELMDPDYSDNPFPLYRKLHQQGPLIPAGDKIIISGSHAVVDALLNDRRVGKNYMESVRVRFGDDAAGLPLFQGISRMFLVLNPPDHNRL
;
A
#
# COMPACT_ATOMS: atom_id res chain seq x y z
N MET A 1 -6.16 -5.99 13.09
CA MET A 1 -4.99 -6.70 12.52
C MET A 1 -3.72 -5.90 12.81
N GLN A 2 -2.59 -6.51 13.15
CA GLN A 2 -1.30 -5.81 13.22
C GLN A 2 -0.58 -5.88 11.87
N LEU A 3 0.04 -4.80 11.41
CA LEU A 3 0.68 -4.76 10.09
C LEU A 3 1.76 -5.83 9.91
N HIS A 4 2.50 -6.17 10.97
CA HIS A 4 3.55 -7.19 10.94
C HIS A 4 3.03 -8.60 10.59
N GLU A 5 1.75 -8.88 10.86
CA GLU A 5 1.16 -10.19 10.54
C GLU A 5 1.06 -10.40 9.02
N LEU A 6 1.06 -9.32 8.21
CA LEU A 6 1.16 -9.45 6.75
C LEU A 6 2.53 -9.97 6.28
N MET A 7 3.53 -9.97 7.17
CA MET A 7 4.89 -10.44 6.91
C MET A 7 5.16 -11.80 7.58
N ASP A 8 4.14 -12.44 8.16
CA ASP A 8 4.29 -13.75 8.77
C ASP A 8 4.67 -14.80 7.69
N PRO A 9 5.80 -15.51 7.84
CA PRO A 9 6.20 -16.55 6.92
C PRO A 9 5.14 -17.64 6.71
N ASP A 10 4.26 -17.89 7.68
CA ASP A 10 3.20 -18.90 7.57
C ASP A 10 2.22 -18.61 6.43
N TYR A 11 2.08 -17.34 6.03
CA TYR A 11 1.24 -16.94 4.90
C TYR A 11 1.99 -16.87 3.56
N SER A 12 3.31 -17.06 3.56
CA SER A 12 4.12 -16.96 2.33
C SER A 12 3.82 -18.09 1.34
N ASP A 13 3.72 -19.33 1.83
CA ASP A 13 3.40 -20.51 1.00
C ASP A 13 1.91 -20.54 0.62
N ASN A 14 1.04 -20.06 1.51
CA ASN A 14 -0.40 -20.05 1.30
C ASN A 14 -1.03 -18.78 1.92
N PRO A 15 -1.39 -17.76 1.11
CA PRO A 15 -1.94 -16.51 1.61
C PRO A 15 -3.45 -16.58 1.89
N PHE A 16 -4.16 -17.63 1.45
CA PHE A 16 -5.62 -17.71 1.60
C PHE A 16 -6.12 -17.74 3.06
N PRO A 17 -5.44 -18.37 4.03
CA PRO A 17 -5.75 -18.24 5.45
C PRO A 17 -5.75 -16.78 5.94
N LEU A 18 -4.76 -15.98 5.52
CA LEU A 18 -4.69 -14.55 5.83
C LEU A 18 -5.89 -13.81 5.23
N TYR A 19 -6.21 -14.05 3.96
CA TYR A 19 -7.37 -13.40 3.31
C TYR A 19 -8.69 -13.75 3.99
N ARG A 20 -8.88 -15.01 4.40
CA ARG A 20 -10.06 -15.41 5.20
C ARG A 20 -10.13 -14.67 6.53
N LYS A 21 -9.00 -14.56 7.23
CA LYS A 21 -8.92 -13.79 8.49
C LYS A 21 -9.26 -12.31 8.27
N LEU A 22 -8.81 -11.71 7.18
CA LEU A 22 -9.17 -10.33 6.82
C LEU A 22 -10.67 -10.21 6.52
N HIS A 23 -11.26 -11.12 5.74
CA HIS A 23 -12.70 -11.09 5.45
C HIS A 23 -13.57 -11.17 6.72
N GLN A 24 -13.14 -11.94 7.73
CA GLN A 24 -13.84 -12.07 9.01
C GLN A 24 -13.79 -10.79 9.87
N GLN A 25 -12.74 -9.96 9.72
CA GLN A 25 -12.60 -8.70 10.48
C GLN A 25 -13.42 -7.54 9.87
N GLY A 26 -13.96 -7.71 8.67
CA GLY A 26 -14.76 -6.72 7.98
C GLY A 26 -14.03 -6.02 6.82
N PRO A 27 -14.72 -5.11 6.11
CA PRO A 27 -14.24 -4.55 4.85
C PRO A 27 -13.13 -3.50 5.02
N LEU A 28 -13.02 -2.86 6.18
CA LEU A 28 -12.00 -1.83 6.48
C LEU A 28 -11.45 -2.12 7.88
N ILE A 29 -10.19 -2.51 7.95
CA ILE A 29 -9.53 -2.99 9.17
C ILE A 29 -8.46 -1.99 9.57
N PRO A 30 -8.63 -1.27 10.70
CA PRO A 30 -7.57 -0.43 11.24
C PRO A 30 -6.32 -1.27 11.58
N ALA A 31 -5.15 -0.79 11.16
CA ALA A 31 -3.85 -1.42 11.39
C ALA A 31 -2.78 -0.42 11.84
N GLY A 32 -3.21 0.63 12.56
CA GLY A 32 -2.40 1.75 13.04
C GLY A 32 -3.12 3.09 12.85
N ASP A 33 -2.51 4.20 13.25
CA ASP A 33 -3.15 5.53 13.26
C ASP A 33 -3.58 6.02 11.87
N LYS A 34 -2.86 5.63 10.82
CA LYS A 34 -3.07 6.10 9.44
C LYS A 34 -3.11 4.96 8.42
N ILE A 35 -3.27 3.72 8.88
CA ILE A 35 -3.21 2.52 8.03
C ILE A 35 -4.52 1.76 8.13
N ILE A 36 -5.13 1.51 6.98
CA ILE A 36 -6.30 0.66 6.83
C ILE A 36 -5.93 -0.48 5.90
N ILE A 37 -6.24 -1.71 6.30
CA ILE A 37 -6.13 -2.92 5.49
C ILE A 37 -7.53 -3.30 5.03
N SER A 38 -7.67 -3.75 3.79
CA SER A 38 -8.90 -4.37 3.30
C SER A 38 -8.59 -5.69 2.61
N GLY A 39 -9.34 -6.73 2.96
CA GLY A 39 -9.46 -7.94 2.15
C GLY A 39 -10.66 -7.91 1.19
N SER A 40 -11.52 -6.89 1.26
CA SER A 40 -12.76 -6.86 0.48
C SER A 40 -12.51 -6.44 -0.96
N HIS A 41 -12.86 -7.32 -1.90
CA HIS A 41 -12.84 -7.00 -3.33
C HIS A 41 -13.58 -5.70 -3.66
N ALA A 42 -14.79 -5.51 -3.11
CA ALA A 42 -15.60 -4.32 -3.38
C ALA A 42 -14.93 -3.02 -2.93
N VAL A 43 -14.22 -3.04 -1.79
CA VAL A 43 -13.46 -1.90 -1.30
C VAL A 43 -12.23 -1.65 -2.18
N VAL A 44 -11.48 -2.70 -2.50
CA VAL A 44 -10.26 -2.58 -3.33
C VAL A 44 -10.61 -2.06 -4.71
N ASP A 45 -11.66 -2.58 -5.35
CA ASP A 45 -12.15 -2.11 -6.65
C ASP A 45 -12.59 -0.64 -6.61
N ALA A 46 -13.34 -0.24 -5.59
CA ALA A 46 -13.75 1.16 -5.42
C ALA A 46 -12.54 2.09 -5.25
N LEU A 47 -11.53 1.71 -4.45
CA LEU A 47 -10.35 2.53 -4.20
C LEU A 47 -9.43 2.62 -5.42
N LEU A 48 -9.23 1.52 -6.17
CA LEU A 48 -8.38 1.51 -7.36
C LEU A 48 -8.94 2.35 -8.51
N ASN A 49 -10.26 2.57 -8.53
CA ASN A 49 -10.95 3.38 -9.55
C ASN A 49 -11.26 4.81 -9.10
N ASP A 50 -11.06 5.17 -7.83
CA ASP A 50 -11.34 6.52 -7.32
C ASP A 50 -10.18 7.48 -7.59
N ARG A 51 -10.42 8.53 -8.38
CA ARG A 51 -9.41 9.53 -8.75
C ARG A 51 -8.86 10.33 -7.56
N ARG A 52 -9.51 10.27 -6.39
CA ARG A 52 -9.04 10.89 -5.15
C ARG A 52 -8.01 10.01 -4.42
N VAL A 53 -7.94 8.73 -4.76
CA VAL A 53 -6.97 7.78 -4.22
C VAL A 53 -5.71 7.84 -5.08
N GLY A 54 -4.63 8.34 -4.49
CA GLY A 54 -3.35 8.52 -5.16
C GLY A 54 -2.22 7.80 -4.44
N LYS A 55 -1.08 7.73 -5.11
CA LYS A 55 0.16 7.12 -4.61
C LYS A 55 1.00 8.21 -3.96
N ASN A 56 1.46 7.97 -2.73
CA ASN A 56 2.39 8.87 -2.04
C ASN A 56 3.68 8.12 -1.72
N TYR A 57 4.42 7.79 -2.78
CA TYR A 57 5.59 6.91 -2.71
C TYR A 57 6.69 7.49 -1.82
N MET A 58 7.05 8.76 -2.01
CA MET A 58 8.13 9.38 -1.23
C MET A 58 7.79 9.49 0.26
N GLU A 59 6.53 9.75 0.60
CA GLU A 59 6.09 9.70 2.00
C GLU A 59 6.19 8.29 2.57
N SER A 60 5.82 7.28 1.78
CA SER A 60 5.96 5.87 2.18
C SER A 60 7.42 5.48 2.43
N VAL A 61 8.36 6.05 1.65
CA VAL A 61 9.81 5.88 1.87
C VAL A 61 10.23 6.52 3.19
N ARG A 62 9.82 7.76 3.47
CA ARG A 62 10.14 8.44 4.74
C ARG A 62 9.64 7.67 5.95
N VAL A 63 8.39 7.20 5.90
CA VAL A 63 7.77 6.44 7.00
C VAL A 63 8.48 5.11 7.25
N ARG A 64 8.99 4.44 6.21
CA ARG A 64 9.61 3.11 6.33
C ARG A 64 11.12 3.14 6.59
N PHE A 65 11.83 4.10 6.02
CA PHE A 65 13.30 4.12 5.96
C PHE A 65 13.93 5.40 6.52
N GLY A 66 13.13 6.37 6.96
CA GLY A 66 13.59 7.65 7.48
C GLY A 66 13.81 8.72 6.40
N ASP A 67 14.03 9.96 6.83
CA ASP A 67 14.14 11.11 5.93
C ASP A 67 15.39 11.08 5.03
N ASP A 68 16.52 10.58 5.55
CA ASP A 68 17.76 10.46 4.78
C ASP A 68 17.61 9.49 3.60
N ALA A 69 16.85 8.41 3.80
CA ALA A 69 16.58 7.44 2.74
C ALA A 69 15.84 8.07 1.56
N ALA A 70 14.92 9.02 1.82
CA ALA A 70 14.21 9.72 0.75
C ALA A 70 15.16 10.51 -0.18
N GLY A 71 16.37 10.86 0.27
CA GLY A 71 17.41 11.51 -0.54
C GLY A 71 18.22 10.57 -1.43
N LEU A 72 18.17 9.25 -1.21
CA LEU A 72 19.01 8.31 -1.94
C LEU A 72 18.61 8.23 -3.43
N PRO A 73 19.58 8.13 -4.36
CA PRO A 73 19.32 8.05 -5.79
C PRO A 73 18.35 6.92 -6.20
N LEU A 74 18.33 5.82 -5.45
CA LEU A 74 17.40 4.70 -5.66
C LEU A 74 15.94 5.14 -5.59
N PHE A 75 15.54 5.75 -4.46
CA PHE A 75 14.16 6.18 -4.25
C PHE A 75 13.80 7.36 -5.14
N GLN A 76 14.75 8.25 -5.42
CA GLN A 76 14.58 9.32 -6.40
C GLN A 76 14.40 8.79 -7.84
N GLY A 77 15.07 7.70 -8.19
CA GLY A 77 14.87 7.02 -9.48
C GLY A 77 13.47 6.43 -9.61
N ILE A 78 13.05 5.66 -8.59
CA ILE A 78 11.72 5.03 -8.57
C ILE A 78 10.61 6.07 -8.55
N SER A 79 10.78 7.20 -7.86
CA SER A 79 9.77 8.26 -7.79
C SER A 79 9.39 8.87 -9.15
N ARG A 80 10.20 8.64 -10.19
CA ARG A 80 9.94 9.06 -11.57
C ARG A 80 9.37 7.95 -12.46
N MET A 81 9.25 6.73 -11.97
CA MET A 81 8.71 5.60 -12.73
C MET A 81 7.18 5.68 -12.78
N PHE A 82 6.62 5.35 -13.95
CA PHE A 82 5.18 5.39 -14.23
C PHE A 82 4.30 4.84 -13.10
N LEU A 83 4.68 3.69 -12.53
CA LEU A 83 3.89 2.99 -11.51
C LEU A 83 3.55 3.87 -10.31
N VAL A 84 4.44 4.76 -9.86
CA VAL A 84 4.25 5.56 -8.63
C VAL A 84 3.75 6.98 -8.88
N LEU A 85 3.54 7.35 -10.14
CA LEU A 85 3.00 8.67 -10.50
C LEU A 85 1.47 8.69 -10.35
N ASN A 86 0.96 9.89 -10.09
CA ASN A 86 -0.45 10.24 -10.17
C ASN A 86 -0.71 11.08 -11.43
N PRO A 87 -1.96 11.18 -11.91
CA PRO A 87 -2.34 12.21 -12.88
C PRO A 87 -2.01 13.63 -12.38
N PRO A 88 -1.66 14.58 -13.27
CA PRO A 88 -1.64 14.44 -14.73
C PRO A 88 -0.37 13.78 -15.27
N ASP A 89 0.70 13.66 -14.49
CA ASP A 89 2.01 13.20 -15.00
C ASP A 89 1.96 11.74 -15.47
N HIS A 90 1.23 10.88 -14.74
CA HIS A 90 0.94 9.51 -15.18
C HIS A 90 0.22 9.46 -16.54
N ASN A 91 -0.62 10.45 -16.87
CA ASN A 91 -1.39 10.46 -18.12
C ASN A 91 -0.61 11.07 -19.30
N ARG A 92 0.55 11.69 -19.05
CA ARG A 92 1.37 12.35 -20.07
C ARG A 92 2.42 11.42 -20.69
N LEU A 93 2.79 10.35 -19.98
CA LEU A 93 3.70 9.30 -20.44
C LEU A 93 2.96 8.30 -21.32
#